data_AF-A0A975H013-F1
#
_entry.id   AF-A0A975H013-F1
#
_cell.length_a   1.000
_cell.length_b   1.000
_cell.length_c   1.000
_cell.angle_alpha   90.00
_cell.angle_beta   90.00
_cell.angle_gamma   90.00
#
_symmetry.space_group_name_H-M   'P 1'
#
loop_
_entity.id
_entity.type
_entity.pdbx_description
1 polymer ?
#
loop_
_entity_poly.entity_id
_entity_poly.type
_entity_poly.pdbx_seq_one_letter_code
_entity_poly.pdbx_strand_id
1 'polypeptide(L)'
;MNPLGKGQFYLVREDVLTESMQKMLEAKRLLASGEERTIQEATKRVGLSRSAYYKYRDTVFPFESIARERILTIFIQLEDRQGSLATILQIISDARCNVLTIHQTIPVQGRANITLSLDVTDMPIKLDEFMHRMKAPSFIDSVHLVSSGAL
;
A
#
# COMPACT_ATOMS: atom_id res chain seq x y z
N MET A 1 -15.30 -6.96 -4.93
CA MET A 1 -15.88 -6.45 -6.20
C MET A 1 -14.72 -5.93 -7.02
N ASN A 2 -14.42 -6.51 -8.19
CA ASN A 2 -13.27 -6.07 -8.99
C ASN A 2 -13.55 -4.66 -9.53
N PRO A 3 -12.88 -3.60 -9.05
CA PRO A 3 -13.23 -2.22 -9.40
C PRO A 3 -13.01 -1.89 -10.89
N LEU A 4 -12.34 -2.79 -11.62
CA LEU A 4 -11.83 -2.55 -12.95
C LEU A 4 -12.65 -3.26 -14.05
N GLY A 5 -13.52 -4.22 -13.73
CA GLY A 5 -14.29 -4.97 -14.72
C GLY A 5 -13.44 -5.91 -15.60
N LYS A 6 -14.02 -6.47 -16.68
CA LYS A 6 -13.30 -7.28 -17.68
C LYS A 6 -12.85 -6.37 -18.83
N GLY A 7 -11.54 -6.20 -19.04
CA GLY A 7 -10.98 -5.37 -20.11
C GLY A 7 -9.45 -5.34 -20.08
N GLN A 8 -8.84 -4.74 -21.12
CA GLN A 8 -7.40 -4.45 -21.16
C GLN A 8 -7.16 -3.05 -20.57
N PHE A 9 -6.15 -2.94 -19.69
CA PHE A 9 -5.80 -1.69 -19.02
C PHE A 9 -4.49 -1.13 -19.57
N TYR A 10 -4.38 0.20 -19.50
CA TYR A 10 -3.20 0.94 -19.93
C TYR A 10 -2.75 1.85 -18.79
N LEU A 11 -1.44 1.93 -18.54
CA LEU A 11 -0.86 2.94 -17.67
C LEU A 11 -0.53 4.16 -18.53
N VAL A 12 -1.03 5.32 -18.13
CA VAL A 12 -0.81 6.59 -18.83
C VAL A 12 -0.26 7.61 -17.84
N ARG A 13 0.60 8.51 -18.32
CA ARG A 13 1.05 9.65 -17.52
C ARG A 13 -0.08 10.66 -17.37
N GLU A 14 -0.07 11.42 -16.29
CA GLU A 14 -1.12 12.42 -16.02
C GLU A 14 -1.17 13.53 -17.09
N ASP A 15 -0.01 13.92 -17.63
CA ASP A 15 0.13 14.99 -18.63
C ASP A 15 -0.52 14.66 -19.98
N VAL A 16 -0.77 13.38 -20.26
CA VAL A 16 -1.47 12.95 -21.49
C VAL A 16 -2.99 12.84 -21.30
N LEU A 17 -3.49 12.99 -20.07
CA LEU A 17 -4.92 12.98 -19.80
C LEU A 17 -5.58 14.22 -20.39
N THR A 18 -6.77 14.06 -20.97
CA THR A 18 -7.58 15.21 -21.38
C THR A 18 -7.99 16.03 -20.16
N GLU A 19 -8.19 17.33 -20.34
CA GLU A 19 -8.65 18.23 -19.27
C GLU A 19 -9.94 17.73 -18.59
N SER A 20 -10.85 17.12 -19.36
CA SER A 20 -12.09 16.54 -18.82
C SER A 20 -11.84 15.33 -17.91
N MET A 21 -10.83 14.50 -18.21
CA MET A 21 -10.43 13.38 -17.36
C MET A 21 -9.76 13.88 -16.08
N GLN A 22 -8.87 14.86 -16.18
CA GLN A 22 -8.20 15.47 -15.02
C GLN A 22 -9.23 16.13 -14.07
N LYS A 23 -10.16 16.93 -14.62
CA LYS A 23 -11.26 17.52 -13.84
C LYS A 23 -12.16 16.46 -13.20
N MET A 24 -12.41 15.33 -13.88
CA MET A 24 -13.20 14.24 -13.31
C MET A 24 -12.49 13.59 -12.13
N LEU A 25 -11.17 13.37 -12.22
CA LEU A 25 -10.34 12.86 -11.13
C LEU A 25 -10.38 13.81 -9.92
N GLU A 26 -10.28 15.12 -10.14
CA GLU A 26 -10.38 16.11 -9.07
C GLU A 26 -11.78 16.15 -8.44
N ALA A 27 -12.85 16.08 -9.25
CA ALA A 27 -14.21 15.98 -8.72
C ALA A 27 -14.41 14.72 -7.85
N LYS A 28 -13.83 13.57 -8.24
CA LYS A 28 -13.81 12.37 -7.40
C LYS A 28 -13.05 12.59 -6.10
N ARG A 29 -11.90 13.28 -6.13
CA ARG A 29 -11.09 13.60 -4.95
C ARG A 29 -11.89 14.45 -3.95
N LEU A 30 -12.60 15.48 -4.44
CA LEU A 30 -13.48 16.33 -3.62
C LEU A 30 -14.61 15.55 -2.96
N LEU A 31 -15.22 14.60 -3.68
CA LEU A 31 -16.25 13.72 -3.13
C LEU A 31 -15.70 12.75 -2.09
N ALA A 32 -14.53 12.15 -2.36
CA ALA A 32 -13.92 11.16 -1.47
C ALA A 32 -13.39 11.78 -0.17
N SER A 33 -12.89 13.02 -0.23
CA SER A 33 -12.45 13.79 0.94
C SER A 33 -13.61 14.38 1.74
N GLY A 34 -14.83 14.35 1.21
CA GLY A 34 -16.01 14.98 1.83
C GLY A 34 -16.03 16.51 1.72
N GLU A 35 -15.11 17.10 0.95
CA GLU A 35 -15.13 18.55 0.63
C GLU A 35 -16.42 18.94 -0.09
N GLU A 36 -16.97 18.04 -0.91
CA GLU A 36 -18.26 18.20 -1.58
C GLU A 36 -19.16 17.00 -1.30
N ARG A 37 -20.46 17.25 -1.10
CA ARG A 37 -21.41 16.19 -0.73
C ARG A 37 -22.06 15.52 -1.93
N THR A 38 -22.20 16.26 -3.03
CA THR A 38 -22.90 15.78 -4.22
C THR A 38 -22.05 15.91 -5.47
N ILE A 39 -22.26 15.01 -6.43
CA ILE A 39 -21.61 15.05 -7.75
C ILE A 39 -21.85 16.40 -8.42
N GLN A 40 -23.04 17.00 -8.22
CA GLN A 40 -23.39 18.28 -8.81
C GLN A 40 -22.51 19.42 -8.28
N GLU A 41 -22.25 19.47 -6.98
CA GLU A 41 -21.39 20.48 -6.39
C GLU A 41 -19.93 20.29 -6.84
N ALA A 42 -19.42 19.06 -6.77
CA ALA A 42 -18.07 18.73 -7.19
C ALA A 42 -17.82 19.06 -8.67
N THR A 43 -18.72 18.64 -9.56
CA THR A 43 -18.59 18.91 -11.01
C THR A 43 -18.69 20.40 -11.33
N LYS A 44 -19.56 21.14 -10.62
CA LYS A 44 -19.65 22.60 -10.76
C LYS A 44 -18.37 23.29 -10.30
N ARG A 45 -17.78 22.86 -9.18
CA ARG A 45 -16.56 23.44 -8.61
C ARG A 45 -15.35 23.29 -9.53
N VAL A 46 -15.22 22.14 -10.20
CA VAL A 46 -14.11 21.89 -11.13
C VAL A 46 -14.39 22.33 -12.58
N GLY A 47 -15.58 22.86 -12.86
CA GLY A 47 -15.98 23.26 -14.21
C GLY A 47 -16.10 22.10 -15.19
N LEU A 48 -16.69 20.98 -14.76
CA LEU A 48 -16.95 19.77 -15.56
C LEU A 48 -18.46 19.57 -15.76
N SER A 49 -18.89 19.16 -16.95
CA SER A 49 -20.30 18.79 -17.16
C SER A 49 -20.62 17.44 -16.49
N ARG A 50 -21.86 17.27 -16.02
CA ARG A 50 -22.30 15.99 -15.45
C ARG A 50 -22.13 14.83 -16.44
N SER A 51 -22.42 15.06 -17.72
CA SER A 51 -22.26 14.06 -18.77
C SER A 51 -20.80 13.63 -18.94
N ALA A 52 -19.86 14.57 -18.89
CA ALA A 52 -18.43 14.27 -18.94
C ALA A 52 -17.96 13.53 -17.69
N TYR A 53 -18.47 13.88 -16.51
CA TYR A 53 -18.20 13.13 -15.28
C TYR A 53 -18.63 11.66 -15.43
N TYR A 54 -19.89 11.39 -15.79
CA TYR A 54 -20.37 10.02 -15.93
C TYR A 54 -19.70 9.23 -17.07
N LYS A 55 -19.21 9.90 -18.12
CA LYS A 55 -18.45 9.25 -19.20
C LYS A 55 -17.15 8.60 -18.72
N TYR A 56 -16.45 9.21 -17.77
CA TYR A 56 -15.14 8.76 -17.30
C TYR A 56 -15.15 8.19 -15.87
N ARG A 57 -16.23 8.39 -15.11
CA ARG A 57 -16.35 7.99 -13.70
C ARG A 57 -15.98 6.53 -13.48
N ASP A 58 -16.37 5.64 -14.37
CA ASP A 58 -16.22 4.20 -14.15
C ASP A 58 -15.05 3.60 -14.97
N THR A 59 -14.23 4.44 -15.62
CA THR A 59 -13.15 4.00 -16.53
C THR A 59 -11.79 4.63 -16.26
N VAL A 60 -11.73 5.78 -15.58
CA VAL A 60 -10.47 6.46 -15.24
C VAL A 60 -10.34 6.57 -13.72
N PHE A 61 -9.23 6.08 -13.20
CA PHE A 61 -8.93 6.02 -11.78
C PHE A 61 -7.48 6.41 -11.53
N PRO A 62 -7.18 7.08 -10.40
CA PRO A 62 -5.81 7.23 -9.93
C PRO A 62 -5.20 5.85 -9.68
N PHE A 63 -3.92 5.68 -9.97
CA PHE A 63 -3.22 4.43 -9.71
C PHE A 63 -3.22 4.10 -8.20
N GLU A 64 -3.13 5.13 -7.35
CA GLU A 64 -3.18 5.00 -5.90
C GLU A 64 -4.52 4.44 -5.38
N SER A 65 -5.60 4.59 -6.16
CA SER A 65 -6.93 4.09 -5.77
C SER A 65 -7.09 2.59 -5.97
N ILE A 66 -6.25 1.99 -6.83
CA ILE A 66 -6.16 0.55 -7.05
C ILE A 66 -5.26 -0.05 -5.95
N ALA A 67 -4.20 0.67 -5.61
CA ALA A 67 -3.16 0.40 -4.64
C ALA A 67 -3.58 0.66 -3.16
N ARG A 68 -4.72 0.10 -2.72
CA ARG A 68 -5.27 0.40 -1.38
C ARG A 68 -4.53 -0.29 -0.24
N GLU A 69 -3.91 -1.44 -0.52
CA GLU A 69 -3.12 -2.21 0.45
C GLU A 69 -1.63 -1.92 0.20
N ARG A 70 -0.95 -1.29 1.17
CA ARG A 70 0.51 -1.16 1.10
C ARG A 70 1.12 -2.42 1.68
N ILE A 71 1.54 -3.34 0.81
CA ILE A 71 2.20 -4.57 1.22
C ILE A 71 3.71 -4.38 1.22
N LEU A 72 4.31 -4.63 2.38
CA LEU A 72 5.74 -4.63 2.59
C LEU A 72 6.24 -6.08 2.72
N THR A 73 7.15 -6.49 1.82
CA THR A 73 7.83 -7.77 1.95
C THR A 73 9.25 -7.56 2.45
N ILE A 74 9.55 -8.11 3.62
CA ILE A 74 10.88 -8.05 4.23
C ILE A 74 11.48 -9.44 4.36
N PHE A 75 12.80 -9.50 4.20
CA PHE A 75 13.61 -10.69 4.40
C PHE A 75 14.57 -10.43 5.56
N ILE A 76 14.59 -11.35 6.53
CA ILE A 76 15.34 -11.24 7.78
C ILE A 76 16.26 -12.45 7.88
N GLN A 77 17.53 -12.21 8.16
CA GLN A 77 18.46 -13.26 8.59
C GLN A 77 18.70 -13.10 10.08
N LEU A 78 18.59 -14.19 10.83
CA LEU A 78 18.70 -14.17 12.28
C LEU A 78 19.28 -15.45 12.86
N GLU A 79 19.74 -15.35 14.10
CA GLU A 79 20.02 -16.48 14.98
C GLU A 79 18.69 -17.05 15.51
N ASP A 80 18.44 -18.32 15.18
CA ASP A 80 17.28 -19.04 15.65
C ASP A 80 17.51 -19.48 17.10
N ARG A 81 16.90 -18.72 18.02
CA ARG A 81 16.90 -18.98 19.45
C ARG A 81 15.50 -18.78 20.00
N GLN A 82 15.27 -19.27 21.21
CA GLN A 82 13.97 -19.15 21.86
C GLN A 82 13.52 -17.68 21.91
N GLY A 83 12.31 -17.41 21.39
CA GLY A 83 11.71 -16.08 21.41
C GLY A 83 12.10 -15.14 20.25
N SER A 84 12.97 -15.56 19.32
CA SER A 84 13.38 -14.71 18.18
C SER A 84 12.18 -14.27 17.32
N LEU A 85 11.35 -15.22 16.85
CA LEU A 85 10.15 -14.91 16.06
C LEU A 85 9.12 -14.12 16.86
N ALA A 86 8.91 -14.46 18.14
CA ALA A 86 7.97 -13.74 19.01
C ALA A 86 8.35 -12.26 19.17
N THR A 87 9.65 -11.98 19.34
CA THR A 87 10.16 -10.60 19.43
C THR A 87 9.93 -9.83 18.12
N ILE A 88 10.15 -10.47 16.97
CA ILE A 88 9.87 -9.88 15.66
C ILE A 88 8.37 -9.55 15.52
N LEU A 89 7.49 -10.48 15.88
CA LEU A 89 6.05 -10.27 15.85
C LEU A 89 5.59 -9.15 16.79
N GLN A 90 6.24 -8.99 17.95
CA GLN A 90 5.97 -7.89 18.86
C GLN A 90 6.31 -6.54 18.23
N ILE A 91 7.47 -6.41 17.59
CA ILE A 91 7.88 -5.16 16.90
C ILE A 91 6.88 -4.79 15.80
N ILE A 92 6.39 -5.78 15.05
CA ILE A 92 5.38 -5.59 13.99
C ILE A 92 4.05 -5.14 14.58
N SER A 93 3.61 -5.76 15.68
CA SER A 93 2.39 -5.40 16.41
C SER A 93 2.46 -3.98 16.97
N ASP A 94 3.58 -3.60 17.58
CA ASP A 94 3.80 -2.25 18.13
C ASP A 94 3.83 -1.18 17.03
N ALA A 95 4.26 -1.55 15.82
CA ALA A 95 4.20 -0.71 14.63
C ALA A 95 2.82 -0.67 13.97
N ARG A 96 1.81 -1.36 14.51
CA ARG A 96 0.45 -1.49 13.95
C ARG A 96 0.42 -2.05 12.52
N CYS A 97 1.37 -2.91 12.21
CA CYS A 97 1.38 -3.64 10.94
C CYS A 97 0.65 -4.97 11.10
N ASN A 98 -0.08 -5.42 10.07
CA ASN A 98 -0.72 -6.72 10.07
C ASN A 98 0.15 -7.74 9.31
N VAL A 99 0.33 -8.94 9.86
CA VAL A 99 1.11 -10.00 9.20
C VAL A 99 0.20 -10.75 8.23
N LEU A 100 0.56 -10.76 6.95
CA LEU A 100 -0.15 -11.49 5.91
C LEU A 100 0.43 -12.89 5.73
N THR A 101 1.75 -13.00 5.66
CA THR A 101 2.44 -14.31 5.59
C THR A 101 3.73 -14.32 6.39
N ILE A 102 4.05 -15.50 6.91
CA ILE A 102 5.33 -15.82 7.53
C ILE A 102 5.89 -17.05 6.84
N HIS A 103 7.11 -16.94 6.31
CA HIS A 103 7.84 -18.07 5.79
C HIS A 103 9.22 -18.11 6.44
N GLN A 104 9.40 -19.04 7.39
CA GLN A 104 10.67 -19.30 8.05
C GLN A 104 11.32 -20.56 7.48
N THR A 105 12.60 -20.48 7.13
CA THR A 105 13.38 -21.66 6.71
C THR A 105 13.75 -22.50 7.93
N ILE A 106 13.97 -23.80 7.71
CA ILE A 106 14.58 -24.67 8.73
C ILE A 106 15.94 -24.05 9.13
N PRO A 107 16.23 -23.90 10.44
CA PRO A 107 17.50 -23.36 10.89
C PRO A 107 18.68 -24.25 10.47
N VAL A 108 19.74 -23.64 9.93
CA VAL A 108 21.01 -24.30 9.59
C VAL A 108 22.11 -23.63 10.39
N GLN A 109 22.86 -24.41 11.18
CA GLN A 109 23.90 -23.88 12.09
C GLN A 109 23.39 -22.80 13.05
N GLY A 110 22.16 -22.95 13.54
CA GLY A 110 21.54 -21.99 14.46
C GLY A 110 21.11 -20.68 13.82
N ARG A 111 21.09 -20.58 12.48
CA ARG A 111 20.56 -19.42 11.75
C ARG A 111 19.39 -19.78 10.87
N ALA A 112 18.41 -18.89 10.79
CA ALA A 112 17.24 -19.04 9.96
C ALA A 112 16.98 -17.77 9.15
N ASN A 113 16.31 -17.93 8.01
CA ASN A 113 15.81 -16.84 7.22
C ASN A 113 14.29 -16.75 7.40
N ILE A 114 13.77 -15.54 7.52
CA ILE A 114 12.33 -15.28 7.59
C ILE A 114 11.96 -14.28 6.50
N THR A 115 11.01 -14.68 5.66
CA THR A 115 10.32 -13.76 4.75
C THR A 115 8.95 -13.43 5.34
N LEU A 116 8.67 -12.15 5.51
CA LEU A 116 7.39 -11.64 6.00
C LEU A 116 6.74 -10.79 4.92
N SER A 117 5.45 -10.97 4.71
CA SER A 117 4.62 -9.96 4.02
C SER A 117 3.69 -9.30 5.03
N LEU A 118 3.69 -7.98 5.03
CA LEU A 118 3.00 -7.15 6.01
C LEU A 118 2.07 -6.19 5.29
N ASP A 119 0.85 -6.03 5.78
CA ASP A 119 0.04 -4.87 5.47
C ASP A 119 0.47 -3.73 6.40
N VAL A 120 0.97 -2.65 5.79
CA VAL A 120 1.49 -1.47 6.48
C VAL A 120 0.60 -0.24 6.28
N THR A 121 -0.67 -0.43 5.87
CA THR A 121 -1.61 0.66 5.56
C THR A 121 -1.84 1.59 6.76
N ASP A 122 -1.91 1.04 7.97
CA ASP A 122 -2.14 1.78 9.22
C ASP A 122 -0.86 2.07 10.03
N MET A 123 0.32 1.81 9.45
CA MET A 123 1.60 2.01 10.14
C MET A 123 1.84 3.51 10.43
N PRO A 124 1.93 3.94 11.71
CA PRO A 124 2.03 5.34 12.07
C PRO A 124 3.46 5.90 11.94
N ILE A 125 4.45 5.02 11.77
CA ILE A 125 5.88 5.37 11.66
C ILE A 125 6.34 5.31 10.21
N LYS A 126 7.46 5.98 9.90
CA LYS A 126 8.08 5.90 8.57
C LYS A 126 8.76 4.54 8.37
N LEU A 127 8.88 4.12 7.10
CA LEU A 127 9.55 2.85 6.75
C LEU A 127 10.98 2.78 7.29
N ASP A 128 11.76 3.86 7.21
CA ASP A 128 13.14 3.87 7.71
C ASP A 128 13.20 3.61 9.22
N GLU A 129 12.26 4.17 9.98
CA GLU A 129 12.16 3.95 11.42
C GLU A 129 11.74 2.50 11.73
N PHE A 130 10.75 1.97 10.99
CA PHE A 130 10.34 0.57 11.11
C PHE A 130 11.51 -0.38 10.84
N MET A 131 12.26 -0.16 9.75
CA MET A 131 13.44 -0.97 9.40
C MET A 131 14.55 -0.85 10.45
N HIS A 132 14.70 0.30 11.09
CA HIS A 132 15.64 0.48 12.20
C HIS A 132 15.22 -0.35 13.42
N ARG A 133 13.94 -0.32 13.82
CA ARG A 133 13.41 -1.16 14.91
C ARG A 133 13.58 -2.64 14.63
N MET A 134 13.32 -3.07 13.39
CA MET A 134 13.51 -4.45 12.96
C MET A 134 14.96 -4.92 13.03
N LYS A 135 15.95 -4.03 12.93
CA LYS A 135 17.39 -4.35 13.05
C LYS A 135 17.92 -4.28 14.47
N ALA A 136 17.17 -3.71 15.41
CA ALA A 136 17.63 -3.46 16.77
C ALA A 136 17.90 -4.73 17.61
N PRO A 137 17.13 -5.83 17.50
CA PRO A 137 17.42 -7.05 18.25
C PRO A 137 18.78 -7.65 17.90
N SER A 138 19.57 -7.99 18.93
CA SER A 138 20.96 -8.45 18.77
C SER A 138 21.14 -9.75 17.99
N PHE A 139 20.07 -10.52 17.84
CA PHE A 139 20.07 -11.81 17.14
C PHE A 139 19.74 -11.68 15.65
N ILE A 140 19.52 -10.46 15.16
CA ILE A 140 19.24 -10.19 13.76
C ILE A 140 20.55 -9.80 13.07
N ASP A 141 20.92 -10.56 12.04
CA ASP A 141 22.11 -10.29 11.24
C ASP A 141 21.83 -9.22 10.19
N SER A 142 20.68 -9.33 9.54
CA SER A 142 20.31 -8.45 8.44
C SER A 142 18.80 -8.39 8.25
N VAL A 143 18.34 -7.24 7.76
CA VAL A 143 16.96 -7.02 7.33
C VAL A 143 17.01 -6.31 5.98
N HIS A 144 16.37 -6.90 4.98
CA HIS A 144 16.30 -6.43 3.62
C HIS A 144 14.86 -6.21 3.19
N LEU A 145 14.60 -5.07 2.57
CA LEU A 145 13.35 -4.85 1.85
C LEU A 145 13.43 -5.62 0.52
N VAL A 146 12.50 -6.54 0.29
CA VAL A 146 12.42 -7.33 -0.96
C VAL A 146 11.53 -6.61 -1.96
N SER A 147 10.40 -6.09 -1.49
CA SER A 147 9.46 -5.33 -2.32
C SER A 147 8.58 -4.45 -1.45
N SER A 148 8.29 -3.25 -1.95
CA SER A 148 7.16 -2.43 -1.51
C SER A 148 6.17 -2.39 -2.67
N GLY A 149 5.09 -3.15 -2.56
CA GLY A 149 4.05 -3.23 -3.57
C GLY A 149 2.74 -2.70 -3.01
N ALA A 150 1.94 -2.10 -3.88
CA ALA A 150 0.52 -2.02 -3.61
C ALA A 150 -0.16 -3.04 -4.53
N LEU A 151 -0.93 -3.95 -3.94
CA LEU A 151 -1.79 -4.86 -4.71
C LEU A 151 -3.12 -4.16 -5.05
#